data_AF-A0A9P6QQ83-F1
#
_entry.id   AF-A0A9P6QQ83-F1
#
_cell.length_a   1.000
_cell.length_b   1.000
_cell.length_c   1.000
_cell.angle_alpha   90.00
_cell.angle_beta   90.00
_cell.angle_gamma   90.00
#
_symmetry.space_group_name_H-M   'P 1'
#
loop_
_entity.id
_entity.type
_entity.pdbx_description
1 polymer ?
#
loop_
_entity_poly.entity_id
_entity_poly.type
_entity_poly.pdbx_seq_one_letter_code
_entity_poly.pdbx_strand_id
1 'polypeptide(L)'
;MDHITHFFTSGGRPSAVWSGIQENPLPFLVPLITITAVPIALFTLYRAYAVSPVLLIHNKNPVSITIYDSKTDTAKREDLVEYIKRKCPSLFGKDAVFTPTPWLANGHLQTACSAIKEFKDLYQIDYHR
;
A
#
# COMPACT_ATOMS: atom_id res chain seq x y z
N MET A 1 -27.10 31.16 -48.82
CA MET A 1 -25.93 30.70 -48.05
C MET A 1 -26.01 31.50 -46.77
N ASP A 2 -26.88 31.06 -45.86
CA ASP A 2 -27.38 31.93 -44.79
C ASP A 2 -27.44 31.16 -43.47
N HIS A 3 -26.65 31.68 -42.53
CA HIS A 3 -27.01 31.81 -41.13
C HIS A 3 -27.34 30.53 -40.34
N ILE A 4 -26.29 29.75 -40.05
CA ILE A 4 -26.23 28.92 -38.84
C ILE A 4 -25.29 29.62 -37.85
N THR A 5 -25.81 30.63 -37.13
CA THR A 5 -25.07 31.28 -36.03
C THR A 5 -26.01 31.69 -34.88
N HIS A 6 -26.94 30.80 -34.53
CA HIS A 6 -27.83 30.98 -33.38
C HIS A 6 -27.84 29.75 -32.48
N PHE A 7 -26.68 29.28 -32.01
CA PHE A 7 -26.62 28.37 -30.87
C PHE A 7 -25.35 28.66 -30.07
N PHE A 8 -25.51 28.85 -28.76
CA PHE A 8 -24.50 29.20 -27.74
C PHE A 8 -24.20 30.68 -27.48
N THR A 9 -25.22 31.44 -27.08
CA THR A 9 -25.04 32.46 -26.02
C THR A 9 -25.96 32.11 -24.86
N SER A 10 -25.57 31.10 -24.08
CA SER A 10 -26.14 30.87 -22.75
C SER A 10 -25.48 31.84 -21.79
N GLY A 11 -26.09 33.01 -21.61
CA GLY A 11 -25.79 33.94 -20.52
C GLY A 11 -26.27 33.36 -19.19
N GLY A 12 -25.57 32.35 -18.68
CA GLY A 12 -25.80 31.82 -17.35
C GLY A 12 -25.21 32.77 -16.32
N ARG A 13 -26.06 33.31 -15.42
CA ARG A 13 -25.57 34.03 -14.24
C ARG A 13 -24.51 33.17 -13.54
N PRO A 14 -23.29 33.69 -13.29
CA PRO A 14 -22.31 32.93 -12.52
C PRO A 14 -22.98 32.54 -11.19
N SER A 15 -22.89 31.26 -10.83
CA SER A 15 -23.45 30.81 -9.57
C SER A 15 -22.83 31.61 -8.42
N ALA A 16 -23.54 31.75 -7.31
CA ALA A 16 -23.06 32.51 -6.15
C ALA A 16 -21.67 32.06 -5.67
N VAL A 17 -21.30 30.81 -5.98
CA VAL A 17 -19.97 30.23 -5.73
C VAL A 17 -18.90 30.85 -6.64
N TRP A 18 -19.16 30.98 -7.94
CA TRP A 18 -18.22 31.60 -8.89
C TRP A 18 -18.01 33.10 -8.63
N SER A 19 -19.07 33.82 -8.30
CA SER A 19 -18.96 35.23 -7.89
C SER A 19 -18.20 35.38 -6.57
N GLY A 20 -18.45 34.50 -5.59
CA GLY A 20 -17.73 34.49 -4.32
C GLY A 20 -16.23 34.18 -4.46
N ILE A 21 -15.85 33.27 -5.36
CA ILE A 21 -14.45 32.97 -5.68
C ILE A 21 -13.76 34.18 -6.32
N GLN A 22 -14.46 34.94 -7.17
CA GLN A 22 -13.88 36.08 -7.86
C GLN A 22 -13.73 37.32 -6.96
N GLU A 23 -14.66 37.53 -6.02
CA GLU A 23 -14.65 38.70 -5.12
C GLU A 23 -13.76 38.52 -3.88
N ASN A 24 -13.77 37.33 -3.26
CA ASN A 24 -12.95 37.01 -2.09
C ASN A 24 -12.56 35.52 -2.12
N PRO A 25 -11.43 35.16 -2.74
CA PRO A 25 -11.08 33.75 -2.96
C PRO A 25 -10.59 33.05 -1.68
N LEU A 26 -10.09 33.81 -0.68
CA LEU A 26 -9.52 33.30 0.57
C LEU A 26 -10.41 32.25 1.30
N PRO A 27 -11.69 32.49 1.58
CA PRO A 27 -12.56 31.52 2.26
C PRO A 27 -12.82 30.23 1.46
N PHE A 28 -12.54 30.21 0.15
CA PHE A 28 -12.70 29.03 -0.70
C PHE A 28 -11.36 28.32 -0.97
N LEU A 29 -10.25 29.09 -1.06
CA LEU A 29 -8.90 28.56 -1.25
C LEU A 29 -8.39 27.84 -0.01
N VAL A 30 -8.61 28.39 1.19
CA VAL A 30 -8.15 27.77 2.44
C VAL A 30 -8.70 26.36 2.63
N PRO A 31 -10.03 26.09 2.56
CA PRO A 31 -10.55 24.73 2.68
C PRO A 31 -10.12 23.82 1.52
N LEU A 32 -9.99 24.36 0.30
CA LEU A 32 -9.53 23.57 -0.83
C LEU A 32 -8.07 23.11 -0.66
N ILE A 33 -7.20 24.00 -0.18
CA ILE A 33 -5.80 23.69 0.13
C ILE A 33 -5.72 22.72 1.31
N THR A 34 -6.50 22.91 2.37
CA THR A 34 -6.46 21.98 3.51
C THR A 34 -6.97 20.59 3.13
N ILE A 35 -8.06 20.49 2.35
CA ILE A 35 -8.60 19.20 1.90
C ILE A 35 -7.65 18.48 0.93
N THR A 36 -6.85 19.20 0.14
CA THR A 36 -5.96 18.57 -0.85
C THR A 36 -4.53 18.41 -0.35
N ALA A 37 -3.91 19.49 0.13
CA ALA A 37 -2.50 19.49 0.52
C ALA A 37 -2.24 18.67 1.78
N VAL A 38 -3.15 18.69 2.77
CA VAL A 38 -2.92 17.96 4.03
C VAL A 38 -2.96 16.43 3.82
N PRO A 39 -3.97 15.85 3.15
CA PRO A 39 -3.96 14.40 2.90
C PRO A 39 -2.81 13.95 2.00
N ILE A 40 -2.43 14.77 1.01
CA ILE A 40 -1.27 14.48 0.16
C ILE A 40 0.00 14.48 1.00
N ALA A 41 0.22 15.50 1.84
CA ALA A 41 1.38 15.57 2.71
C ALA A 41 1.43 14.42 3.73
N LEU A 42 0.29 14.05 4.31
CA LEU A 42 0.20 12.90 5.21
C LEU A 42 0.47 11.58 4.49
N PHE A 43 -0.04 11.41 3.26
CA PHE A 43 0.21 10.22 2.46
C PHE A 43 1.67 10.09 2.03
N THR A 44 2.31 11.19 1.61
CA THR A 44 3.74 11.19 1.25
C THR A 44 4.61 10.95 2.47
N LEU A 45 4.28 11.55 3.61
CA LEU A 45 4.95 11.30 4.88
C LEU A 45 4.80 9.83 5.30
N TYR A 46 3.58 9.29 5.25
CA TYR A 46 3.33 7.87 5.52
C TYR A 46 4.16 6.97 4.61
N ARG A 47 4.19 7.25 3.30
CA ARG A 47 5.00 6.51 2.34
C ARG A 47 6.49 6.59 2.65
N ALA A 48 6.99 7.74 3.07
CA ALA A 48 8.40 7.94 3.39
C ALA A 48 8.85 7.20 4.66
N TYR A 49 7.99 7.12 5.68
CA TYR A 49 8.34 6.52 6.98
C TYR A 49 7.89 5.08 7.15
N ALA A 50 6.77 4.70 6.54
CA ALA A 50 6.17 3.39 6.76
C ALA A 50 6.68 2.35 5.74
N VAL A 51 7.18 2.78 4.58
CA VAL A 51 7.76 1.87 3.59
C VAL A 51 9.21 1.57 3.97
N SER A 52 9.52 0.29 4.16
CA SER A 52 10.87 -0.16 4.51
C SER A 52 11.39 -1.15 3.46
N PRO A 53 12.69 -1.12 3.11
CA PRO A 53 13.28 -2.18 2.31
C PRO A 53 13.14 -3.54 3.00
N VAL A 54 12.89 -4.59 2.23
CA VAL A 54 12.84 -5.97 2.73
C VAL A 54 14.27 -6.51 2.76
N LEU A 55 14.73 -6.91 3.94
CA LEU A 55 16.00 -7.62 4.12
C LEU A 55 15.73 -9.06 4.53
N LEU A 56 15.99 -10.00 3.63
CA LEU A 56 15.90 -11.43 3.92
C LEU A 56 17.26 -11.92 4.44
N ILE A 57 17.31 -12.28 5.73
CA ILE A 57 18.47 -12.89 6.36
C ILE A 57 18.20 -14.39 6.48
N HIS A 58 19.10 -15.21 5.95
CA HIS A 58 19.01 -16.66 6.02
C HIS A 58 20.39 -17.28 6.24
N ASN A 59 20.41 -18.57 6.59
CA ASN A 59 21.66 -19.32 6.72
C ASN A 59 22.39 -19.40 5.36
N LYS A 60 23.72 -19.48 5.39
CA LYS A 60 24.57 -19.65 4.19
C LYS A 60 24.20 -20.89 3.40
N ASN A 61 23.74 -21.94 4.09
CA ASN A 61 23.23 -23.18 3.50
C ASN A 61 21.75 -23.32 3.87
N PRO A 62 20.82 -22.84 3.04
CA PRO A 62 19.39 -22.97 3.29
C PRO A 62 18.94 -24.44 3.20
N VAL A 63 17.80 -24.74 3.80
CA VAL A 63 17.20 -26.07 3.68
C VAL A 63 16.67 -26.26 2.27
N SER A 64 16.86 -27.45 1.69
CA SER A 64 16.21 -27.80 0.44
C SER A 64 14.85 -28.42 0.71
N ILE A 65 13.86 -28.01 -0.06
CA ILE A 65 12.50 -28.55 -0.01
C ILE A 65 12.23 -29.47 -1.19
N THR A 66 11.33 -30.43 -0.99
CA THR A 66 10.83 -31.29 -2.06
C THR A 66 9.51 -30.73 -2.55
N ILE A 67 9.45 -30.40 -3.84
CA ILE A 67 8.27 -29.84 -4.50
C ILE A 67 7.71 -30.93 -5.40
N TYR A 68 6.46 -31.28 -5.16
CA TYR A 68 5.73 -32.23 -6.00
C TYR A 68 4.98 -31.48 -7.10
N ASP A 69 5.15 -31.92 -8.34
CA ASP A 69 4.43 -31.39 -9.49
C ASP A 69 3.38 -32.43 -9.93
N SER A 70 2.11 -32.11 -9.70
CA SER A 70 0.99 -32.99 -10.03
C SER A 70 0.79 -33.20 -11.53
N LYS A 71 1.37 -32.35 -12.39
CA LYS A 71 1.25 -32.48 -13.84
C LYS A 71 2.23 -33.49 -14.43
N THR A 72 3.39 -33.64 -13.80
CA THR A 72 4.46 -34.53 -14.25
C THR A 72 4.62 -35.76 -13.37
N ASP A 73 3.91 -35.82 -12.24
CA ASP A 73 4.01 -36.84 -11.21
C ASP A 73 5.45 -37.03 -10.70
N THR A 74 6.21 -35.93 -10.67
CA THR A 74 7.61 -35.93 -10.23
C THR A 74 7.83 -35.05 -9.01
N ALA A 75 8.73 -35.52 -8.14
CA ALA A 75 9.22 -34.77 -7.00
C ALA A 75 10.57 -34.15 -7.36
N LYS A 76 10.66 -32.82 -7.31
CA LYS A 76 11.90 -32.07 -7.52
C LYS A 76 12.39 -31.48 -6.22
N ARG A 77 13.68 -31.64 -5.93
CA ARG A 77 14.34 -30.95 -4.81
C ARG A 77 14.84 -29.59 -5.27
N GLU A 78 14.48 -28.53 -4.53
CA GLU A 78 14.89 -27.15 -4.81
C GLU A 78 15.32 -26.49 -3.49
N ASP A 79 16.25 -25.54 -3.56
CA ASP A 79 16.63 -24.74 -2.40
C ASP A 79 15.46 -23.83 -1.96
N LEU A 80 15.25 -23.68 -0.66
CA LEU A 80 14.14 -22.87 -0.15
C LEU A 80 14.24 -21.41 -0.62
N VAL A 81 15.43 -20.82 -0.69
CA VAL A 81 15.60 -19.42 -1.11
C VAL A 81 15.25 -19.28 -2.59
N GLU A 82 15.72 -20.21 -3.43
CA GLU A 82 15.38 -20.21 -4.86
C GLU A 82 13.88 -20.43 -5.08
N TYR A 83 13.25 -21.30 -4.30
CA TYR A 83 11.80 -21.48 -4.35
C TYR A 83 11.04 -20.19 -4.02
N ILE A 84 11.40 -19.52 -2.91
CA ILE A 84 10.73 -18.28 -2.50
C ILE A 84 10.99 -17.19 -3.54
N LYS A 85 12.22 -17.08 -4.07
CA LYS A 85 12.56 -16.09 -5.12
C LYS A 85 11.73 -16.29 -6.39
N ARG A 86 11.52 -17.54 -6.78
CA ARG A 86 10.69 -17.91 -7.93
C ARG A 86 9.21 -17.62 -7.70
N LYS A 87 8.69 -17.89 -6.50
CA LYS A 87 7.26 -17.73 -6.18
C LYS A 87 6.87 -16.32 -5.76
N CYS A 88 7.79 -15.60 -5.12
CA CYS A 88 7.59 -14.29 -4.51
C CYS A 88 8.73 -13.35 -4.93
N PRO A 89 8.82 -12.99 -6.22
CA PRO A 89 9.90 -12.13 -6.72
C PRO A 89 9.87 -10.73 -6.08
N SER A 90 8.72 -10.27 -5.59
CA SER A 90 8.56 -8.99 -4.88
C SER A 90 9.34 -8.91 -3.56
N LEU A 91 9.78 -10.04 -3.00
CA LEU A 91 10.58 -10.08 -1.79
C LEU A 91 12.09 -9.93 -2.06
N PHE A 92 12.52 -9.96 -3.33
CA PHE A 92 13.93 -9.93 -3.71
C PHE A 92 14.22 -8.76 -4.66
N GLY A 93 15.41 -8.18 -4.50
CA GLY A 93 15.92 -7.12 -5.37
C GLY A 93 15.82 -5.73 -4.75
N LYS A 94 16.34 -4.74 -5.48
CA LYS A 94 16.43 -3.33 -5.04
C LYS A 94 15.07 -2.67 -4.82
N ASP A 95 14.02 -3.20 -5.46
CA ASP A 95 12.66 -2.69 -5.40
C ASP A 95 11.80 -3.47 -4.38
N ALA A 96 12.40 -4.39 -3.61
CA ALA A 96 11.70 -5.15 -2.58
C ALA A 96 11.41 -4.25 -1.37
N VAL A 97 10.16 -3.80 -1.26
CA VAL A 97 9.69 -2.91 -0.20
C VAL A 97 8.49 -3.49 0.53
N PHE A 98 8.54 -3.43 1.86
CA PHE A 98 7.41 -3.69 2.73
C PHE A 98 6.57 -2.42 2.82
N THR A 99 5.31 -2.50 2.40
CA THR A 99 4.32 -1.43 2.61
C THR A 99 3.30 -1.91 3.65
N PRO A 100 3.26 -1.30 4.84
CA PRO A 100 2.27 -1.64 5.84
C PRO A 100 0.87 -1.31 5.35
N THR A 101 -0.08 -2.15 5.73
CA THR A 101 -1.48 -2.04 5.34
C THR A 101 -2.15 -0.98 6.22
N PRO A 102 -2.52 0.20 5.69
CA PRO A 102 -2.93 1.35 6.53
C PRO A 102 -4.15 1.06 7.41
N TRP A 103 -5.08 0.24 6.92
CA TRP A 103 -6.30 -0.14 7.65
C TRP A 103 -6.09 -1.28 8.65
N LEU A 104 -4.87 -1.81 8.77
CA LEU A 104 -4.51 -2.88 9.70
C LEU A 104 -3.63 -2.35 10.86
N ALA A 105 -3.89 -1.13 11.32
CA ALA A 105 -3.16 -0.52 12.43
C ALA A 105 -3.15 -1.39 13.70
N ASN A 106 -4.27 -2.07 14.00
CA ASN A 106 -4.35 -3.02 15.11
C ASN A 106 -3.43 -4.23 14.93
N GLY A 107 -3.27 -4.71 13.70
CA GLY A 107 -2.33 -5.80 13.39
C GLY A 107 -0.89 -5.37 13.62
N HIS A 108 -0.52 -4.15 13.21
CA HIS A 108 0.81 -3.60 13.47
C HIS A 108 1.09 -3.40 14.97
N LEU A 109 0.09 -2.94 15.75
CA LEU A 109 0.22 -2.82 17.20
C LEU A 109 0.38 -4.19 17.86
N GLN A 110 -0.37 -5.20 17.40
CA GLN A 110 -0.21 -6.58 17.88
C GLN A 110 1.19 -7.13 17.55
N THR A 111 1.69 -6.93 16.33
CA THR A 111 3.05 -7.37 15.97
C THR A 111 4.13 -6.67 16.80
N ALA A 112 4.02 -5.35 17.01
CA ALA A 112 4.95 -4.60 17.85
C ALA A 112 4.90 -5.08 19.31
N CYS A 113 3.69 -5.28 19.85
CA CYS A 113 3.49 -5.85 21.17
C CYS A 113 4.12 -7.23 21.28
N SER A 114 3.95 -8.10 20.28
CA SER A 114 4.54 -9.44 20.26
C SER A 114 6.05 -9.44 20.12
N ALA A 115 6.64 -8.44 19.47
CA ALA A 115 8.10 -8.32 19.33
C ALA A 115 8.78 -7.79 20.61
N ILE A 116 8.08 -6.96 21.39
CA ILE A 116 8.62 -6.28 22.57
C ILE A 116 8.31 -7.07 23.86
N LYS A 117 7.16 -7.75 23.91
CA LYS A 117 6.71 -8.43 25.11
C LYS A 117 7.45 -9.77 25.27
N GLU A 118 8.16 -9.94 26.37
CA GLU A 118 8.63 -11.25 26.81
C GLU A 118 7.43 -12.10 27.21
N PHE A 119 6.99 -12.99 26.32
CA PHE A 119 6.00 -14.01 26.67
C PHE A 119 6.67 -15.07 27.54
N LYS A 120 6.55 -14.90 28.87
CA LYS A 120 7.03 -15.88 29.86
C LYS A 120 6.17 -17.14 29.87
N ASP A 121 4.92 -17.03 29.43
CA ASP A 121 3.96 -18.12 29.36
C ASP A 121 3.84 -18.61 27.90
N LEU A 122 4.42 -19.79 27.63
CA LEU A 122 4.26 -20.51 26.36
C LEU A 122 2.92 -21.25 26.39
N TYR A 123 1.92 -20.73 25.69
CA TYR A 123 0.68 -21.46 25.44
C TYR A 123 0.89 -22.41 24.26
N GLN A 124 1.01 -23.70 24.57
CA GLN A 124 0.97 -24.73 23.54
C GLN A 124 -0.45 -24.80 22.97
N ILE A 125 -0.60 -24.51 21.67
CA ILE A 125 -1.86 -24.68 20.96
C ILE A 125 -1.84 -26.08 20.35
N ASP A 126 -2.59 -26.99 20.95
CA ASP A 126 -2.77 -28.33 20.38
C ASP A 126 -3.73 -28.24 19.18
N TYR A 127 -3.20 -28.50 17.99
CA TYR A 127 -3.96 -28.47 16.75
C TYR A 127 -4.51 -29.86 16.45
N HIS A 128 -5.82 -30.05 16.56
CA HIS A 128 -6.50 -31.25 16.09
C HIS A 128 -6.94 -31.07 14.64
N ARG A 129 -6.57 -32.02 13.78
CA ARG A 129 -6.91 -32.04 12.36
C ARG A 129 -8.14 -32.90 12.11
#